data_AF-A0A9E3WV39-F1
#
_entry.id   AF-A0A9E3WV39-F1
#
_cell.length_a   1.000
_cell.length_b   1.000
_cell.length_c   1.000
_cell.angle_alpha   90.00
_cell.angle_beta   90.00
_cell.angle_gamma   90.00
#
_symmetry.space_group_name_H-M   'P 1'
#
loop_
_entity.id
_entity.type
_entity.pdbx_description
1 polymer ?
#
loop_
_entity_poly.entity_id
_entity_poly.type
_entity_poly.pdbx_seq_one_letter_code
_entity_poly.pdbx_strand_id
1 'polypeptide(L)'
;RVELRFTRSDASDQPAESIVLFDGPPQPAPRAAADAEGELVEIDFRWDLRTLASLAPGTTLSWSVVAGDYLPQEDATPLRMITLITPDQLEDRLAQRQTFLLGQLAEAAEAQRQVRSQTTALQIHAETTEAFGPQEAVELQSAELNQRRVSRLLGQEQDGLLMQIDQVLEVMEQNRVDNPEMRARLAELRAAVEQLCRHPLPAVERDLLTSLKAAQAALRASRDGPLRDADLAGVRGPLDAAGATQDEVIAKLEQLLGRLSQFDNYRRFARQISQLRRDQQGVRDEAAGLVGRTLSQTVEQLSPQLKSELARLAQRQTELAHRLESEVVQMQRLSDDLATRDPLAAQSLQDAVALARGQTVSGKMQQAARQIESNRLGQSALQHETIDADLVELLDTLTGRREHQLDRKLEQLKDAAEQVKQLRSRAEELRRAADEADDLADENARKRELQRLAREREQQQEEIDRIARRLERLEANRAAEQLSQAAAHQAAAGRAAEENDPAARRRESDLAEEHLAEAEKELARQVQQAEQDLLDEQLARLEQRLEGMVEQQRNLLRETERLD
;
A
#
# COMPACT_ATOMS: atom_id res chain seq x y z
N ARG A 1 -4.90 6.29 -47.74
CA ARG A 1 -4.93 5.03 -46.95
C ARG A 1 -3.91 5.14 -45.83
N VAL A 2 -4.21 4.61 -44.65
CA VAL A 2 -3.29 4.59 -43.50
C VAL A 2 -3.10 3.14 -43.06
N GLU A 3 -1.85 2.74 -42.87
CA GLU A 3 -1.46 1.37 -42.53
C GLU A 3 -0.44 1.34 -41.38
N LEU A 4 -0.51 0.33 -40.53
CA LEU A 4 0.56 -0.05 -39.62
C LEU A 4 1.44 -1.07 -40.33
N ARG A 5 2.70 -0.72 -40.60
CA ARG A 5 3.70 -1.64 -41.14
C ARG A 5 4.60 -2.12 -40.01
N PHE A 6 4.87 -3.43 -39.95
CA PHE A 6 5.74 -4.00 -38.92
C PHE A 6 6.65 -5.12 -39.44
N THR A 7 7.78 -5.30 -38.77
CA THR A 7 8.72 -6.41 -38.96
C THR A 7 9.01 -7.09 -37.63
N ARG A 8 9.35 -8.38 -37.69
CA ARG A 8 9.66 -9.18 -36.50
C ARG A 8 11.12 -9.58 -36.50
N SER A 9 11.77 -9.53 -35.33
CA SER A 9 13.18 -9.93 -35.20
C SER A 9 13.42 -11.43 -35.39
N ASP A 10 12.40 -12.26 -35.12
CA ASP A 10 12.44 -13.72 -35.28
C ASP A 10 12.11 -14.17 -36.72
N ALA A 11 11.68 -13.24 -37.58
CA ALA A 11 11.36 -13.46 -38.99
C ALA A 11 11.95 -12.33 -39.86
N SER A 12 13.22 -11.97 -39.63
CA SER A 12 13.88 -10.84 -40.31
C SER A 12 13.99 -10.98 -41.83
N ASP A 13 13.86 -12.19 -42.35
CA ASP A 13 13.91 -12.50 -43.79
C ASP A 13 12.54 -12.34 -44.48
N GLN A 14 11.47 -12.05 -43.73
CA GLN A 14 10.14 -11.82 -44.28
C GLN A 14 9.91 -10.34 -44.59
N PRO A 15 9.15 -10.01 -45.67
CA PRO A 15 8.79 -8.63 -45.97
C PRO A 15 7.94 -8.04 -44.84
N ALA A 16 8.00 -6.72 -44.67
CA ALA A 16 7.18 -6.03 -43.68
C ALA A 16 5.70 -6.33 -43.88
N GLU A 17 5.05 -6.80 -42.81
CA GLU A 17 3.62 -7.05 -42.78
C GLU A 17 2.88 -5.73 -42.58
N SER A 18 1.67 -5.61 -43.13
CA SER A 18 0.87 -4.37 -43.07
C SER A 18 -0.56 -4.64 -42.59
N ILE A 19 -1.03 -3.85 -41.63
CA ILE A 19 -2.41 -3.84 -41.14
C ILE A 19 -3.06 -2.53 -41.58
N VAL A 20 -4.18 -2.59 -42.29
CA VAL A 20 -4.89 -1.38 -42.72
C VAL A 20 -5.62 -0.77 -41.52
N LEU A 21 -5.28 0.47 -41.18
CA LEU A 21 -5.91 1.22 -40.09
C LEU A 21 -7.07 2.07 -40.59
N PHE A 22 -6.92 2.66 -41.78
CA PHE A 22 -7.96 3.48 -42.41
C PHE A 22 -7.86 3.36 -43.92
N ASP A 23 -8.98 3.05 -44.56
CA ASP A 23 -9.09 3.06 -46.01
C ASP A 23 -10.08 4.14 -46.45
N GLY A 24 -9.57 5.10 -47.23
CA GLY A 24 -10.35 6.22 -47.72
C GLY A 24 -11.22 5.82 -48.93
N PRO A 25 -12.16 6.68 -49.35
CA PRO A 25 -12.89 6.45 -50.61
C PRO A 25 -11.91 6.30 -51.79
N PRO A 26 -12.27 5.60 -52.87
CA PRO A 26 -11.36 5.37 -54.00
C PRO A 26 -10.97 6.66 -54.77
N GLN A 27 -11.70 7.75 -54.57
CA GLN A 27 -11.41 9.08 -55.11
C GLN A 27 -11.68 10.15 -54.05
N PRO A 28 -10.87 11.22 -54.00
CA PRO A 28 -11.12 12.32 -53.07
C PRO A 28 -12.42 13.04 -53.41
N ALA A 29 -13.19 13.41 -52.38
CA ALA A 29 -14.37 14.26 -52.58
C ALA A 29 -13.94 15.65 -53.11
N PRO A 30 -14.71 16.27 -54.03
CA PRO A 30 -14.38 17.60 -54.55
C PRO A 30 -14.43 18.63 -53.41
N ARG A 31 -13.27 19.18 -53.04
CA ARG A 31 -13.12 20.18 -51.98
C ARG A 31 -13.04 21.59 -52.58
N ALA A 32 -13.70 22.56 -51.95
CA ALA A 32 -13.60 23.96 -52.35
C ALA A 32 -12.22 24.51 -51.99
N ALA A 33 -11.62 25.33 -52.86
CA ALA A 33 -10.25 25.85 -52.71
C ALA A 33 -9.99 26.72 -51.48
N ALA A 34 -10.99 26.98 -50.64
CA ALA A 34 -10.90 27.82 -49.43
C ALA A 34 -10.52 27.04 -48.17
N ASP A 35 -10.60 25.70 -48.17
CA ASP A 35 -10.21 24.86 -47.04
C ASP A 35 -8.76 24.42 -47.19
N ALA A 36 -7.82 25.28 -46.78
CA ALA A 36 -6.38 25.03 -46.85
C ALA A 36 -5.84 24.13 -45.71
N GLU A 37 -6.68 23.79 -44.74
CA GLU A 37 -6.33 22.84 -43.69
C GLU A 37 -6.66 21.42 -44.18
N GLY A 38 -5.68 20.52 -44.08
CA GLY A 38 -5.81 19.12 -44.51
C GLY A 38 -6.96 18.37 -43.83
N GLU A 39 -7.24 17.15 -44.28
CA GLU A 39 -8.15 16.26 -43.58
C GLU A 39 -7.48 15.74 -42.30
N LEU A 40 -8.11 15.96 -41.14
CA LEU A 40 -7.65 15.41 -39.87
C LEU A 40 -8.59 14.26 -39.49
N VAL A 41 -8.03 13.05 -39.41
CA VAL A 41 -8.74 11.83 -39.05
C VAL A 41 -8.12 11.27 -37.77
N GLU A 42 -8.95 11.09 -36.74
CA GLU A 42 -8.55 10.40 -35.51
C GLU A 42 -8.74 8.90 -35.69
N ILE A 43 -7.70 8.11 -35.41
CA ILE A 43 -7.70 6.66 -35.57
C ILE A 43 -7.39 6.04 -34.20
N ASP A 44 -8.38 5.37 -33.61
CA ASP A 44 -8.17 4.50 -32.44
C ASP A 44 -8.06 3.04 -32.92
N PHE A 45 -6.94 2.40 -32.61
CA PHE A 45 -6.65 1.02 -33.02
C PHE A 45 -6.01 0.23 -31.88
N ARG A 46 -6.68 -0.86 -31.49
CA ARG A 46 -6.18 -1.82 -30.50
C ARG A 46 -5.54 -3.02 -31.19
N TRP A 47 -4.22 -3.12 -31.08
CA TRP A 47 -3.48 -4.24 -31.68
C TRP A 47 -3.45 -5.45 -30.74
N ASP A 48 -4.21 -6.49 -31.08
CA ASP A 48 -4.15 -7.78 -30.38
C ASP A 48 -3.01 -8.64 -30.91
N LEU A 49 -1.87 -8.65 -30.22
CA LEU A 49 -0.68 -9.40 -30.64
C LEU A 49 -0.90 -10.92 -30.70
N ARG A 50 -1.98 -11.46 -30.11
CA ARG A 50 -2.31 -12.89 -30.19
C ARG A 50 -2.67 -13.34 -31.60
N THR A 51 -3.02 -12.42 -32.50
CA THR A 51 -3.30 -12.74 -33.90
C THR A 51 -2.04 -13.09 -34.69
N LEU A 52 -0.86 -12.76 -34.16
CA LEU A 52 0.42 -13.06 -34.79
C LEU A 52 0.83 -14.50 -34.42
N ALA A 53 1.27 -15.27 -35.41
CA ALA A 53 1.66 -16.65 -35.22
C ALA A 53 2.92 -16.76 -34.34
N SER A 54 2.84 -17.62 -33.32
CA SER A 54 3.95 -18.16 -32.52
C SER A 54 4.99 -17.12 -32.09
N LEU A 55 4.57 -16.12 -31.31
CA LEU A 55 5.45 -15.14 -30.71
C LEU A 55 6.16 -15.72 -29.48
N ALA A 56 7.49 -15.67 -29.46
CA ALA A 56 8.31 -16.09 -28.31
C ALA A 56 8.79 -14.89 -27.48
N PRO A 57 8.97 -15.04 -26.14
CA PRO A 57 9.64 -14.03 -25.33
C PRO A 57 11.02 -13.66 -25.90
N GLY A 58 11.36 -12.37 -25.86
CA GLY A 58 12.57 -11.81 -26.48
C GLY A 58 12.39 -11.33 -27.92
N THR A 59 11.29 -11.71 -28.59
CA THR A 59 10.96 -11.21 -29.94
C THR A 59 10.67 -9.72 -29.90
N THR A 60 11.20 -9.00 -30.88
CA THR A 60 10.98 -7.57 -31.04
C THR A 60 10.20 -7.27 -32.31
N LEU A 61 9.12 -6.49 -32.18
CA LEU A 61 8.28 -6.00 -33.25
C LEU A 61 8.65 -4.54 -33.53
N SER A 62 9.25 -4.27 -34.68
CA SER A 62 9.54 -2.91 -35.14
C SER A 62 8.40 -2.45 -36.03
N TRP A 63 7.74 -1.33 -35.71
CA TRP A 63 6.56 -0.86 -36.43
C TRP A 63 6.59 0.65 -36.71
N SER A 64 5.90 1.05 -37.77
CA SER A 64 5.61 2.45 -38.11
C SER A 64 4.21 2.55 -38.74
N VAL A 65 3.58 3.72 -38.61
CA VAL A 65 2.35 4.02 -39.34
C VAL A 65 2.72 4.76 -40.61
N VAL A 66 2.22 4.28 -41.75
CA VAL A 66 2.43 4.88 -43.07
C VAL A 66 1.09 5.41 -43.57
N ALA A 67 1.07 6.69 -43.94
CA ALA A 67 -0.06 7.33 -44.59
C ALA A 67 0.27 7.57 -46.06
N GLY A 68 -0.57 7.03 -46.95
CA GLY A 68 -0.50 7.22 -48.39
C GLY A 68 -1.63 8.10 -48.91
N ASP A 69 -1.32 9.03 -49.81
CA ASP A 69 -2.31 9.87 -50.50
C ASP A 69 -2.78 9.25 -51.84
N TYR A 70 -3.60 10.00 -52.59
CA TYR A 70 -4.11 9.60 -53.91
C TYR A 70 -3.12 9.83 -55.06
N LEU A 71 -1.98 10.49 -54.79
CA LEU A 71 -0.89 10.80 -55.71
C LEU A 71 0.35 9.93 -55.45
N PRO A 72 0.13 8.64 -55.13
CA PRO A 72 1.10 7.70 -54.54
C PRO A 72 2.21 8.26 -53.64
N GLN A 73 1.97 9.32 -52.87
CA GLN A 73 2.92 9.84 -51.90
C GLN A 73 2.69 9.13 -50.58
N GLU A 74 3.77 8.70 -49.93
CA GLU A 74 3.74 8.10 -48.60
C GLU A 74 4.59 8.93 -47.65
N ASP A 75 4.09 9.09 -46.43
CA ASP A 75 4.88 9.54 -45.29
C ASP A 75 4.68 8.58 -44.11
N ALA A 76 5.68 8.48 -43.25
CA ALA A 76 5.72 7.48 -42.19
C ALA A 76 6.11 8.09 -40.84
N THR A 77 5.50 7.58 -39.78
CA THR A 77 5.93 7.91 -38.43
C THR A 77 7.33 7.35 -38.16
N PRO A 78 8.08 7.93 -37.20
CA PRO A 78 9.32 7.33 -36.73
C PRO A 78 9.10 5.86 -36.29
N LEU A 79 10.11 5.02 -36.52
CA LEU A 79 10.06 3.61 -36.14
C LEU A 79 9.94 3.48 -34.61
N ARG A 80 9.06 2.58 -34.18
CA ARG A 80 8.82 2.21 -32.79
C ARG A 80 9.06 0.71 -32.60
N MET A 81 9.36 0.30 -31.37
CA MET A 81 9.71 -1.09 -31.07
C MET A 81 8.91 -1.59 -29.87
N ILE A 82 8.36 -2.79 -29.99
CA ILE A 82 7.72 -3.55 -28.90
C ILE A 82 8.56 -4.79 -28.67
N THR A 83 9.01 -5.01 -27.44
CA THR A 83 9.72 -6.24 -27.06
C THR A 83 8.82 -7.11 -26.20
N LEU A 84 8.64 -8.36 -26.60
CA LEU A 84 7.91 -9.35 -25.82
C LEU A 84 8.78 -9.84 -24.66
N ILE A 85 8.20 -9.86 -23.47
CA ILE A 85 8.87 -10.27 -22.24
C ILE A 85 8.09 -11.39 -21.56
N THR A 86 8.74 -12.08 -20.63
CA THR A 86 8.05 -13.08 -19.80
C THR A 86 7.18 -12.40 -18.73
N PRO A 87 6.18 -13.11 -18.17
CA PRO A 87 5.42 -12.62 -17.02
C PRO A 87 6.31 -12.21 -15.84
N ASP A 88 7.32 -13.03 -15.50
CA ASP A 88 8.28 -12.72 -14.43
C ASP A 88 9.04 -11.41 -14.71
N GLN A 89 9.48 -11.19 -15.95
CA GLN A 89 10.16 -9.94 -16.34
C GLN A 89 9.23 -8.73 -16.25
N LEU A 90 7.93 -8.89 -16.54
CA LEU A 90 6.95 -7.83 -16.39
C LEU A 90 6.71 -7.52 -14.91
N GLU A 91 6.59 -8.54 -14.06
CA GLU A 91 6.49 -8.36 -12.60
C GLU A 91 7.71 -7.60 -12.04
N ASP A 92 8.92 -7.96 -12.46
CA ASP A 92 10.14 -7.26 -12.04
C ASP A 92 10.13 -5.79 -12.48
N ARG A 93 9.70 -5.50 -13.73
CA ARG A 93 9.56 -4.13 -14.22
C ARG A 93 8.52 -3.33 -13.45
N LEU A 94 7.38 -3.94 -13.13
CA LEU A 94 6.32 -3.29 -12.33
C LEU A 94 6.82 -2.99 -10.92
N ALA A 95 7.54 -3.92 -10.30
CA ALA A 95 8.14 -3.69 -9.00
C ALA A 95 9.19 -2.58 -9.03
N GLN A 96 10.08 -2.55 -10.04
CA GLN A 96 11.04 -1.46 -10.21
C GLN A 96 10.35 -0.11 -10.36
N ARG A 97 9.27 -0.05 -11.16
CA ARG A 97 8.44 1.16 -11.29
C ARG A 97 7.81 1.55 -9.94
N GLN A 98 7.34 0.61 -9.14
CA GLN A 98 6.83 0.90 -7.80
C GLN A 98 7.88 1.46 -6.85
N THR A 99 9.08 0.87 -6.83
CA THR A 99 10.20 1.41 -6.06
C THR A 99 10.53 2.84 -6.50
N PHE A 100 10.44 3.12 -7.80
CA PHE A 100 10.61 4.48 -8.33
C PHE A 100 9.50 5.43 -7.86
N LEU A 101 8.23 5.04 -7.92
CA LEU A 101 7.10 5.83 -7.39
C LEU A 101 7.27 6.13 -5.90
N LEU A 102 7.72 5.15 -5.11
CA LEU A 102 8.06 5.32 -3.69
C LEU A 102 9.17 6.35 -3.49
N GLY A 103 10.23 6.26 -4.28
CA GLY A 103 11.34 7.21 -4.24
C GLY A 103 10.90 8.63 -4.56
N GLN A 104 10.05 8.81 -5.57
CA GLN A 104 9.50 10.12 -5.94
C GLN A 104 8.59 10.71 -4.85
N LEU A 105 7.74 9.88 -4.25
CA LEU A 105 6.89 10.30 -3.14
C LEU A 105 7.74 10.71 -1.92
N ALA A 106 8.84 10.00 -1.67
CA ALA A 106 9.78 10.32 -0.59
C ALA A 106 10.53 11.64 -0.87
N GLU A 107 10.94 11.87 -2.12
CA GLU A 107 11.54 13.15 -2.53
C GLU A 107 10.54 14.30 -2.32
N ALA A 108 9.27 14.12 -2.70
CA ALA A 108 8.24 15.14 -2.50
C ALA A 108 7.99 15.45 -1.01
N ALA A 109 7.95 14.41 -0.16
CA ALA A 109 7.79 14.59 1.30
C ALA A 109 9.00 15.32 1.92
N GLU A 110 10.22 14.97 1.51
CA GLU A 110 11.43 15.64 1.97
C GLU A 110 11.48 17.10 1.53
N ALA A 111 11.18 17.36 0.26
CA ALA A 111 11.10 18.72 -0.27
C ALA A 111 10.05 19.55 0.48
N GLN A 112 8.88 18.98 0.79
CA GLN A 112 7.85 19.66 1.57
C GLN A 112 8.31 19.97 3.01
N ARG A 113 9.00 19.04 3.68
CA ARG A 113 9.59 19.28 5.01
C ARG A 113 10.62 20.40 4.98
N GLN A 114 11.44 20.46 3.94
CA GLN A 114 12.41 21.54 3.76
C GLN A 114 11.71 22.90 3.60
N VAL A 115 10.66 22.98 2.77
CA VAL A 115 9.86 24.21 2.62
C VAL A 115 9.23 24.59 3.95
N ARG A 116 8.64 23.64 4.67
CA ARG A 116 8.02 23.89 5.97
C ARG A 116 9.01 24.46 6.97
N SER A 117 10.23 23.92 7.04
CA SER A 117 11.28 24.45 7.91
C SER A 117 11.62 25.91 7.61
N GLN A 118 11.68 26.29 6.33
CA GLN A 118 11.87 27.68 5.90
C GLN A 118 10.70 28.56 6.33
N THR A 119 9.46 28.09 6.11
CA THR A 119 8.24 28.80 6.52
C THR A 119 8.18 28.99 8.04
N THR A 120 8.55 27.98 8.84
CA THR A 120 8.60 28.08 10.31
C THR A 120 9.61 29.13 10.77
N ALA A 121 10.80 29.17 10.16
CA ALA A 121 11.80 30.20 10.49
C ALA A 121 11.25 31.62 10.24
N LEU A 122 10.54 31.80 9.12
CA LEU A 122 9.89 33.06 8.77
C LEU A 122 8.74 33.41 9.72
N GLN A 123 7.95 32.43 10.18
CA GLN A 123 6.89 32.64 11.19
C GLN A 123 7.48 33.12 12.52
N ILE A 124 8.53 32.44 13.02
CA ILE A 124 9.20 32.83 14.27
C ILE A 124 9.75 34.25 14.17
N HIS A 125 10.41 34.60 13.06
CA HIS A 125 10.92 35.95 12.84
C HIS A 125 9.80 36.98 12.74
N ALA A 126 8.70 36.63 12.08
CA ALA A 126 7.52 37.47 11.99
C ALA A 126 6.96 37.78 13.38
N GLU A 127 6.94 36.83 14.31
CA GLU A 127 6.42 37.01 15.67
C GLU A 127 7.37 37.81 16.58
N THR A 128 8.68 37.57 16.47
CA THR A 128 9.69 38.13 17.40
C THR A 128 10.20 39.51 17.01
N THR A 129 10.10 39.90 15.74
CA THR A 129 10.69 41.15 15.24
C THR A 129 9.62 42.12 14.77
N GLU A 130 9.78 43.41 15.09
CA GLU A 130 8.86 44.49 14.66
C GLU A 130 9.04 44.89 13.19
N ALA A 131 9.94 44.24 12.43
CA ALA A 131 10.24 44.60 11.04
C ALA A 131 10.52 43.37 10.17
N PHE A 132 9.90 43.33 8.99
CA PHE A 132 10.26 42.43 7.89
C PHE A 132 11.28 43.14 6.97
N GLY A 133 12.48 42.60 6.86
CA GLY A 133 13.56 43.15 6.07
C GLY A 133 13.65 42.56 4.64
N PRO A 134 14.61 43.06 3.84
CA PRO A 134 14.85 42.56 2.48
C PRO A 134 15.26 41.08 2.44
N GLN A 135 15.89 40.58 3.50
CA GLN A 135 16.38 39.21 3.58
C GLN A 135 15.22 38.22 3.73
N GLU A 136 14.25 38.53 4.60
CA GLU A 136 13.06 37.71 4.83
C GLU A 136 12.18 37.64 3.57
N ALA A 137 12.12 38.72 2.78
CA ALA A 137 11.45 38.71 1.48
C ALA A 137 12.12 37.76 0.47
N VAL A 138 13.45 37.65 0.48
CA VAL A 138 14.19 36.69 -0.37
C VAL A 138 13.97 35.26 0.11
N GLU A 139 14.00 35.02 1.42
CA GLU A 139 13.75 33.71 2.01
C GLU A 139 12.31 33.25 1.73
N LEU A 140 11.32 34.14 1.83
CA LEU A 140 9.93 33.85 1.49
C LEU A 140 9.74 33.58 -0.01
N GLN A 141 10.45 34.30 -0.88
CA GLN A 141 10.49 33.99 -2.31
C GLN A 141 11.10 32.60 -2.57
N SER A 142 12.14 32.22 -1.83
CA SER A 142 12.75 30.89 -1.95
C SER A 142 11.80 29.78 -1.50
N ALA A 143 11.09 29.98 -0.39
CA ALA A 143 10.08 29.05 0.11
C ALA A 143 8.93 28.87 -0.90
N GLU A 144 8.47 29.96 -1.52
CA GLU A 144 7.42 29.91 -2.56
C GLU A 144 7.88 29.14 -3.80
N LEU A 145 9.11 29.36 -4.29
CA LEU A 145 9.67 28.61 -5.41
C LEU A 145 9.86 27.13 -5.10
N ASN A 146 10.31 26.81 -3.89
CA ASN A 146 10.46 25.43 -3.43
C ASN A 146 9.10 24.74 -3.29
N GLN A 147 8.06 25.45 -2.82
CA GLN A 147 6.69 24.91 -2.78
C GLN A 147 6.19 24.56 -4.19
N ARG A 148 6.40 25.44 -5.18
CA ARG A 148 6.06 25.13 -6.58
C ARG A 148 6.83 23.94 -7.14
N ARG A 149 8.04 23.66 -6.65
CA ARG A 149 8.78 22.44 -7.01
C ARG A 149 8.06 21.21 -6.47
N VAL A 150 7.57 21.23 -5.22
CA VAL A 150 6.78 20.12 -4.65
C VAL A 150 5.53 19.86 -5.48
N SER A 151 4.78 20.89 -5.83
CA SER A 151 3.58 20.74 -6.67
C SER A 151 3.90 20.16 -8.05
N ARG A 152 5.04 20.53 -8.64
CA ARG A 152 5.51 19.92 -9.91
C ARG A 152 5.89 18.45 -9.75
N LEU A 153 6.62 18.09 -8.70
CA LEU A 153 6.98 16.68 -8.44
C LEU A 153 5.75 15.78 -8.35
N LEU A 154 4.65 16.28 -7.76
CA LEU A 154 3.44 15.50 -7.58
C LEU A 154 2.48 15.55 -8.78
N GLY A 155 2.27 16.73 -9.36
CA GLY A 155 1.17 16.98 -10.30
C GLY A 155 1.55 17.41 -11.72
N GLN A 156 2.83 17.52 -12.07
CA GLN A 156 3.23 17.95 -13.42
C GLN A 156 2.77 16.94 -14.48
N GLU A 157 2.17 17.43 -15.57
CA GLU A 157 1.51 16.61 -16.60
C GLU A 157 2.44 15.63 -17.33
N GLN A 158 3.73 15.96 -17.48
CA GLN A 158 4.66 15.15 -18.28
C GLN A 158 5.47 14.15 -17.44
N ASP A 159 5.93 14.56 -16.25
CA ASP A 159 6.87 13.78 -15.44
C ASP A 159 6.49 13.66 -13.96
N GLY A 160 5.35 14.24 -13.55
CA GLY A 160 4.89 14.22 -12.17
C GLY A 160 4.44 12.82 -11.73
N LEU A 161 4.41 12.61 -10.42
CA LEU A 161 4.04 11.33 -9.81
C LEU A 161 2.68 10.81 -10.31
N LEU A 162 1.69 11.69 -10.51
CA LEU A 162 0.38 11.31 -11.06
C LEU A 162 0.49 10.63 -12.44
N MET A 163 1.24 11.22 -13.36
CA MET A 163 1.43 10.65 -14.70
C MET A 163 2.11 9.28 -14.62
N GLN A 164 3.09 9.13 -13.73
CA GLN A 164 3.79 7.86 -13.58
C GLN A 164 2.90 6.76 -13.00
N ILE A 165 2.03 7.10 -12.03
CA ILE A 165 1.03 6.15 -11.52
C ILE A 165 0.10 5.72 -12.64
N ASP A 166 -0.36 6.66 -13.46
CA ASP A 166 -1.23 6.39 -14.62
C ASP A 166 -0.53 5.49 -15.65
N GLN A 167 0.75 5.71 -15.93
CA GLN A 167 1.53 4.82 -16.81
C GLN A 167 1.67 3.41 -16.25
N VAL A 168 1.79 3.22 -14.93
CA VAL A 168 1.83 1.87 -14.34
C VAL A 168 0.48 1.18 -14.47
N LEU A 169 -0.61 1.88 -14.15
CA LEU A 169 -1.97 1.37 -14.28
C LEU A 169 -2.29 0.99 -15.74
N GLU A 170 -1.88 1.82 -16.69
CA GLU A 170 -2.05 1.56 -18.11
C GLU A 170 -1.23 0.34 -18.56
N VAL A 171 0.03 0.21 -18.14
CA VAL A 171 0.85 -0.99 -18.44
C VAL A 171 0.21 -2.25 -17.88
N MET A 172 -0.32 -2.21 -16.66
CA MET A 172 -1.05 -3.34 -16.07
C MET A 172 -2.28 -3.71 -16.89
N GLU A 173 -3.04 -2.73 -17.35
CA GLU A 173 -4.23 -2.94 -18.18
C GLU A 173 -3.88 -3.51 -19.56
N GLN A 174 -2.93 -2.89 -20.26
CA GLN A 174 -2.50 -3.30 -21.60
C GLN A 174 -1.95 -4.73 -21.61
N ASN A 175 -1.23 -5.12 -20.56
CA ASN A 175 -0.64 -6.45 -20.45
C ASN A 175 -1.54 -7.45 -19.69
N ARG A 176 -2.77 -7.05 -19.33
CA ARG A 176 -3.75 -7.89 -18.60
C ARG A 176 -3.15 -8.53 -17.35
N VAL A 177 -2.38 -7.75 -16.60
CA VAL A 177 -1.77 -8.19 -15.35
C VAL A 177 -2.87 -8.38 -14.31
N ASP A 178 -3.08 -9.63 -13.89
CA ASP A 178 -4.08 -9.98 -12.88
C ASP A 178 -3.56 -9.69 -11.46
N ASN A 179 -3.69 -8.43 -11.06
CA ASN A 179 -3.34 -7.99 -9.70
C ASN A 179 -4.27 -6.85 -9.24
N PRO A 180 -5.52 -7.18 -8.84
CA PRO A 180 -6.51 -6.18 -8.46
C PRO A 180 -6.10 -5.41 -7.19
N GLU A 181 -5.42 -6.07 -6.25
CA GLU A 181 -4.91 -5.44 -5.03
C GLU A 181 -3.90 -4.32 -5.35
N MET A 182 -2.96 -4.58 -6.28
CA MET A 182 -2.02 -3.56 -6.76
C MET A 182 -2.74 -2.44 -7.51
N ARG A 183 -3.72 -2.77 -8.35
CA ARG A 183 -4.50 -1.80 -9.12
C ARG A 183 -5.31 -0.87 -8.22
N ALA A 184 -6.02 -1.42 -7.24
CA ALA A 184 -6.79 -0.65 -6.25
C ALA A 184 -5.88 0.30 -5.46
N ARG A 185 -4.71 -0.16 -5.02
CA ARG A 185 -3.75 0.67 -4.29
C ARG A 185 -3.14 1.79 -5.11
N LEU A 186 -2.75 1.51 -6.35
CA LEU A 186 -2.24 2.56 -7.25
C LEU A 186 -3.35 3.58 -7.55
N ALA A 187 -4.61 3.13 -7.68
CA ALA A 187 -5.75 4.03 -7.82
C ALA A 187 -6.01 4.87 -6.56
N GLU A 188 -5.91 4.29 -5.36
CA GLU A 188 -6.00 5.02 -4.09
C GLU A 188 -4.87 6.05 -3.94
N LEU A 189 -3.62 5.67 -4.26
CA LEU A 189 -2.47 6.56 -4.26
C LEU A 189 -2.68 7.70 -5.24
N ARG A 190 -3.10 7.39 -6.46
CA ARG A 190 -3.45 8.38 -7.49
C ARG A 190 -4.49 9.37 -6.97
N ALA A 191 -5.60 8.88 -6.43
CA ALA A 191 -6.67 9.71 -5.90
C ALA A 191 -6.20 10.61 -4.75
N ALA A 192 -5.35 10.09 -3.86
CA ALA A 192 -4.79 10.87 -2.76
C ALA A 192 -3.82 11.97 -3.24
N VAL A 193 -2.93 11.66 -4.18
CA VAL A 193 -2.02 12.65 -4.79
C VAL A 193 -2.81 13.69 -5.60
N GLU A 194 -3.85 13.26 -6.30
CA GLU A 194 -4.75 14.16 -7.02
C GLU A 194 -5.48 15.12 -6.06
N GLN A 195 -5.95 14.63 -4.91
CA GLN A 195 -6.55 15.46 -3.88
C GLN A 195 -5.55 16.50 -3.34
N LEU A 196 -4.29 16.13 -3.11
CA LEU A 196 -3.23 17.05 -2.71
C LEU A 196 -3.01 18.15 -3.76
N CYS A 197 -2.95 17.76 -5.04
CA CYS A 197 -2.77 18.68 -6.17
C CYS A 197 -3.96 19.62 -6.37
N ARG A 198 -5.19 19.19 -6.03
CA ARG A 198 -6.40 20.00 -6.21
C ARG A 198 -6.61 21.06 -5.13
N HIS A 199 -6.19 20.81 -3.88
CA HIS A 199 -6.55 21.71 -2.79
C HIS A 199 -5.39 22.20 -1.90
N PRO A 200 -4.76 21.37 -1.05
CA PRO A 200 -3.80 21.90 -0.09
C PRO A 200 -2.54 22.48 -0.76
N LEU A 201 -2.06 21.92 -1.87
CA LEU A 201 -0.86 22.45 -2.54
C LEU A 201 -1.11 23.84 -3.18
N PRO A 202 -2.17 24.05 -4.00
CA PRO A 202 -2.51 25.40 -4.48
C PRO A 202 -2.80 26.41 -3.36
N ALA A 203 -3.39 25.97 -2.24
CA ALA A 203 -3.65 26.83 -1.10
C ALA A 203 -2.35 27.36 -0.48
N VAL A 204 -1.37 26.47 -0.22
CA VAL A 204 -0.06 26.88 0.30
C VAL A 204 0.65 27.84 -0.66
N GLU A 205 0.65 27.56 -1.97
CA GLU A 205 1.27 28.45 -2.96
C GLU A 205 0.63 29.84 -2.96
N ARG A 206 -0.71 29.90 -2.93
CA ARG A 206 -1.45 31.17 -2.86
C ARG A 206 -1.11 31.94 -1.59
N ASP A 207 -1.06 31.27 -0.45
CA ASP A 207 -0.88 31.90 0.85
C ASP A 207 0.57 32.41 1.01
N LEU A 208 1.58 31.62 0.58
CA LEU A 208 2.98 32.07 0.49
C LEU A 208 3.15 33.27 -0.46
N LEU A 209 2.51 33.23 -1.64
CA LEU A 209 2.55 34.35 -2.59
C LEU A 209 1.87 35.60 -2.03
N THR A 210 0.80 35.43 -1.25
CA THR A 210 0.09 36.53 -0.58
C THR A 210 0.98 37.16 0.48
N SER A 211 1.63 36.35 1.33
CA SER A 211 2.63 36.83 2.29
C SER A 211 3.80 37.52 1.59
N LEU A 212 4.28 36.99 0.46
CA LEU A 212 5.38 37.60 -0.30
C LEU A 212 5.01 38.99 -0.82
N LYS A 213 3.82 39.14 -1.40
CA LYS A 213 3.32 40.44 -1.87
C LYS A 213 3.12 41.41 -0.72
N ALA A 214 2.57 40.96 0.41
CA ALA A 214 2.41 41.77 1.61
C ALA A 214 3.76 42.22 2.17
N ALA A 215 4.76 41.33 2.24
CA ALA A 215 6.11 41.66 2.69
C ALA A 215 6.80 42.68 1.77
N GLN A 216 6.65 42.54 0.44
CA GLN A 216 7.18 43.50 -0.52
C GLN A 216 6.48 44.88 -0.42
N ALA A 217 5.17 44.91 -0.15
CA ALA A 217 4.43 46.15 0.06
C ALA A 217 4.87 46.84 1.36
N ALA A 218 5.02 46.07 2.46
CA ALA A 218 5.54 46.53 3.73
C ALA A 218 6.96 47.12 3.57
N LEU A 219 7.86 46.44 2.86
CA LEU A 219 9.22 46.94 2.56
C LEU A 219 9.24 48.27 1.80
N ARG A 220 8.26 48.50 0.91
CA ARG A 220 8.12 49.77 0.20
C ARG A 220 7.60 50.86 1.14
N ALA A 221 6.57 50.56 1.94
CA ALA A 221 5.99 51.50 2.90
C ALA A 221 6.97 51.87 4.03
N SER A 222 7.83 50.94 4.45
CA SER A 222 8.86 51.17 5.47
C SER A 222 9.92 52.20 5.03
N ARG A 223 10.04 52.50 3.73
CA ARG A 223 10.90 53.60 3.25
C ARG A 223 10.30 54.98 3.54
N ASP A 224 8.99 55.06 3.71
CA ASP A 224 8.23 56.30 3.91
C ASP A 224 7.80 56.53 5.38
N GLY A 225 8.07 55.59 6.30
CA GLY A 225 7.78 55.69 7.73
C GLY A 225 7.83 54.33 8.47
N PRO A 226 7.65 54.30 9.81
CA PRO A 226 7.57 53.04 10.56
C PRO A 226 6.35 52.21 10.15
N LEU A 227 6.55 50.88 10.05
CA LEU A 227 5.51 49.92 9.68
C LEU A 227 4.35 49.92 10.68
N ARG A 228 3.12 49.76 10.18
CA ARG A 228 1.95 49.57 11.04
C ARG A 228 1.76 48.10 11.35
N ASP A 229 1.23 47.80 12.52
CA ASP A 229 0.91 46.44 12.95
C ASP A 229 -0.07 45.73 11.99
N ALA A 230 -0.97 46.50 11.36
CA ALA A 230 -1.86 45.99 10.31
C ALA A 230 -1.13 45.49 9.04
N ASP A 231 0.01 46.11 8.68
CA ASP A 231 0.81 45.70 7.52
C ASP A 231 1.57 44.39 7.81
N LEU A 232 2.06 44.23 9.05
CA LEU A 232 2.70 43.00 9.54
C LEU A 232 1.69 41.85 9.71
N ALA A 233 0.48 42.16 10.19
CA ALA A 233 -0.61 41.18 10.29
C ALA A 233 -0.99 40.61 8.90
N GLY A 234 -0.90 41.42 7.84
CA GLY A 234 -1.10 40.99 6.46
C GLY A 234 -0.03 40.01 5.93
N VAL A 235 1.15 39.97 6.56
CA VAL A 235 2.21 38.97 6.25
C VAL A 235 2.06 37.72 7.12
N ARG A 236 1.83 37.90 8.43
CA ARG A 236 1.71 36.82 9.43
C ARG A 236 0.55 35.89 9.10
N GLY A 237 -0.66 36.43 8.90
CA GLY A 237 -1.87 35.62 8.72
C GLY A 237 -1.77 34.57 7.59
N PRO A 238 -1.44 34.96 6.34
CA PRO A 238 -1.27 34.00 5.25
C PRO A 238 -0.03 33.10 5.43
N LEU A 239 1.00 33.55 6.15
CA LEU A 239 2.19 32.74 6.42
C LEU A 239 1.87 31.62 7.42
N ASP A 240 1.06 31.92 8.43
CA ASP A 240 0.56 30.95 9.41
C ASP A 240 -0.37 29.92 8.76
N ALA A 241 -1.30 30.39 7.91
CA ALA A 241 -2.18 29.53 7.13
C ALA A 241 -1.39 28.59 6.19
N ALA A 242 -0.35 29.11 5.53
CA ALA A 242 0.55 28.30 4.72
C ALA A 242 1.22 27.21 5.57
N GLY A 243 1.81 27.56 6.72
CA GLY A 243 2.46 26.59 7.61
C GLY A 243 1.53 25.48 8.11
N ALA A 244 0.31 25.83 8.53
CA ALA A 244 -0.68 24.83 8.96
C ALA A 244 -1.07 23.87 7.82
N THR A 245 -1.31 24.41 6.62
CA THR A 245 -1.65 23.58 5.46
C THR A 245 -0.44 22.71 5.02
N GLN A 246 0.79 23.21 5.15
CA GLN A 246 2.00 22.42 4.90
C GLN A 246 2.13 21.23 5.86
N ASP A 247 1.78 21.40 7.13
CA ASP A 247 1.79 20.32 8.12
C ASP A 247 0.78 19.22 7.74
N GLU A 248 -0.42 19.60 7.24
CA GLU A 248 -1.40 18.66 6.70
C GLU A 248 -0.87 17.89 5.47
N VAL A 249 -0.19 18.58 4.55
CA VAL A 249 0.42 17.94 3.37
C VAL A 249 1.50 16.95 3.80
N ILE A 250 2.38 17.32 4.74
CA ILE A 250 3.44 16.43 5.25
C ILE A 250 2.83 15.18 5.87
N ALA A 251 1.86 15.34 6.78
CA ALA A 251 1.19 14.22 7.42
C ALA A 251 0.56 13.27 6.39
N LYS A 252 -0.06 13.83 5.33
CA LYS A 252 -0.65 13.02 4.26
C LYS A 252 0.40 12.29 3.43
N LEU A 253 1.49 12.95 3.04
CA LEU A 253 2.57 12.33 2.27
C LEU A 253 3.28 11.22 3.06
N GLU A 254 3.54 11.44 4.35
CA GLU A 254 4.12 10.44 5.25
C GLU A 254 3.19 9.25 5.48
N GLN A 255 1.89 9.49 5.63
CA GLN A 255 0.88 8.42 5.69
C GLN A 255 0.88 7.57 4.41
N LEU A 256 0.93 8.20 3.24
CA LEU A 256 0.99 7.50 1.96
C LEU A 256 2.29 6.70 1.80
N LEU A 257 3.44 7.28 2.17
CA LEU A 257 4.74 6.59 2.18
C LEU A 257 4.77 5.40 3.12
N GLY A 258 4.24 5.56 4.33
CA GLY A 258 4.17 4.48 5.32
C GLY A 258 3.38 3.30 4.78
N ARG A 259 2.17 3.55 4.28
CA ARG A 259 1.33 2.52 3.66
C ARG A 259 2.04 1.84 2.50
N LEU A 260 2.54 2.60 1.53
CA LEU A 260 3.10 2.05 0.29
C LEU A 260 4.42 1.29 0.52
N SER A 261 5.30 1.79 1.40
CA SER A 261 6.59 1.17 1.72
C SER A 261 6.45 -0.12 2.52
N GLN A 262 5.45 -0.19 3.41
CA GLN A 262 5.12 -1.42 4.11
C GLN A 262 4.83 -2.52 3.08
N PHE A 263 3.93 -2.30 2.12
CA PHE A 263 3.56 -3.30 1.12
C PHE A 263 4.70 -3.74 0.20
N ASP A 264 5.62 -2.85 -0.17
CA ASP A 264 6.80 -3.19 -0.97
C ASP A 264 7.66 -4.24 -0.26
N ASN A 265 7.87 -4.09 1.06
CA ASN A 265 8.64 -5.03 1.85
C ASN A 265 8.02 -6.45 1.88
N TYR A 266 6.68 -6.56 2.04
CA TYR A 266 6.02 -7.88 2.05
C TYR A 266 6.03 -8.55 0.68
N ARG A 267 5.75 -7.81 -0.39
CA ARG A 267 5.81 -8.34 -1.76
C ARG A 267 7.22 -8.75 -2.14
N ARG A 268 8.23 -8.03 -1.67
CA ARG A 268 9.62 -8.44 -1.82
C ARG A 268 9.85 -9.82 -1.19
N PHE A 269 9.43 -10.04 0.06
CA PHE A 269 9.56 -11.36 0.69
C PHE A 269 8.77 -12.44 -0.05
N ALA A 270 7.50 -12.20 -0.38
CA ALA A 270 6.70 -13.16 -1.14
C ALA A 270 7.37 -13.54 -2.48
N ARG A 271 7.90 -12.57 -3.22
CA ARG A 271 8.64 -12.83 -4.47
C ARG A 271 9.93 -13.62 -4.24
N GLN A 272 10.72 -13.26 -3.22
CA GLN A 272 11.95 -13.98 -2.89
C GLN A 272 11.66 -15.45 -2.54
N ILE A 273 10.58 -15.71 -1.81
CA ILE A 273 10.15 -17.07 -1.47
C ILE A 273 9.61 -17.80 -2.71
N SER A 274 8.83 -17.14 -3.57
CA SER A 274 8.35 -17.71 -4.84
C SER A 274 9.52 -18.10 -5.74
N GLN A 275 10.53 -17.23 -5.84
CA GLN A 275 11.75 -17.54 -6.60
C GLN A 275 12.51 -18.70 -5.97
N LEU A 276 12.68 -18.70 -4.65
CA LEU A 276 13.34 -19.79 -3.94
C LEU A 276 12.64 -21.14 -4.16
N ARG A 277 11.31 -21.13 -4.18
CA ARG A 277 10.49 -22.32 -4.48
C ARG A 277 10.70 -22.80 -5.92
N ARG A 278 10.74 -21.91 -6.91
CA ARG A 278 11.06 -22.28 -8.30
C ARG A 278 12.45 -22.89 -8.42
N ASP A 279 13.45 -22.28 -7.78
CA ASP A 279 14.82 -22.81 -7.76
C ASP A 279 14.87 -24.19 -7.06
N GLN A 280 14.09 -24.37 -5.99
CA GLN A 280 13.94 -25.63 -5.24
C GLN A 280 13.32 -26.75 -6.10
N GLN A 281 12.34 -26.42 -6.94
CA GLN A 281 11.75 -27.34 -7.91
C GLN A 281 12.78 -27.74 -8.98
N GLY A 282 13.56 -26.79 -9.48
CA GLY A 282 14.66 -27.11 -10.41
C GLY A 282 15.69 -28.09 -9.83
N VAL A 283 16.09 -27.92 -8.57
CA VAL A 283 16.98 -28.89 -7.88
C VAL A 283 16.32 -30.26 -7.74
N ARG A 284 15.02 -30.31 -7.42
CA ARG A 284 14.26 -31.57 -7.32
C ARG A 284 14.22 -32.31 -8.65
N ASP A 285 13.93 -31.61 -9.75
CA ASP A 285 13.79 -32.21 -11.08
C ASP A 285 15.13 -32.74 -11.60
N GLU A 286 16.20 -31.96 -11.41
CA GLU A 286 17.56 -32.40 -11.75
C GLU A 286 17.99 -33.62 -10.90
N ALA A 287 17.68 -33.62 -9.59
CA ALA A 287 17.94 -34.77 -8.72
C ALA A 287 17.15 -36.01 -9.14
N ALA A 288 15.88 -35.86 -9.53
CA ALA A 288 15.05 -36.96 -10.04
C ALA A 288 15.61 -37.56 -11.33
N GLY A 289 16.16 -36.74 -12.23
CA GLY A 289 16.84 -37.21 -13.44
C GLY A 289 18.07 -38.08 -13.18
N LEU A 290 18.74 -37.89 -12.03
CA LEU A 290 19.90 -38.69 -11.62
C LEU A 290 19.52 -40.02 -10.98
N VAL A 291 18.32 -40.15 -10.40
CA VAL A 291 17.84 -41.37 -9.72
C VAL A 291 18.00 -42.60 -10.62
N GLY A 292 17.58 -42.51 -11.89
CA GLY A 292 17.67 -43.63 -12.83
C GLY A 292 19.11 -44.06 -13.19
N ARG A 293 20.09 -43.19 -12.95
CA ARG A 293 21.52 -43.42 -13.26
C ARG A 293 22.32 -43.88 -12.04
N THR A 294 21.82 -43.66 -10.82
CA THR A 294 22.58 -43.89 -9.58
C THR A 294 21.93 -44.88 -8.61
N LEU A 295 20.72 -45.38 -8.90
CA LEU A 295 19.89 -46.20 -8.00
C LEU A 295 20.61 -47.45 -7.41
N SER A 296 21.50 -48.07 -8.18
CA SER A 296 22.18 -49.32 -7.81
C SER A 296 23.63 -49.14 -7.36
N GLN A 297 24.09 -47.89 -7.25
CA GLN A 297 25.51 -47.57 -7.01
C GLN A 297 25.68 -46.83 -5.67
N THR A 298 26.69 -47.21 -4.90
CA THR A 298 27.11 -46.38 -3.75
C THR A 298 27.93 -45.19 -4.24
N VAL A 299 28.07 -44.15 -3.42
CA VAL A 299 28.80 -42.93 -3.79
C VAL A 299 30.21 -43.27 -4.29
N GLU A 300 30.90 -44.23 -3.68
CA GLU A 300 32.26 -44.64 -4.06
C GLU A 300 32.32 -45.23 -5.47
N GLN A 301 31.26 -45.92 -5.89
CA GLN A 301 31.12 -46.62 -7.17
C GLN A 301 30.70 -45.71 -8.33
N LEU A 302 30.28 -44.48 -8.03
CA LEU A 302 29.91 -43.49 -9.03
C LEU A 302 31.12 -43.01 -9.84
N SER A 303 30.87 -42.69 -11.12
CA SER A 303 31.86 -42.03 -11.97
C SER A 303 32.22 -40.64 -11.43
N PRO A 304 33.42 -40.11 -11.72
CA PRO A 304 33.82 -38.76 -11.32
C PRO A 304 32.83 -37.67 -11.78
N GLN A 305 32.21 -37.86 -12.95
CA GLN A 305 31.21 -36.95 -13.49
C GLN A 305 29.93 -36.95 -12.65
N LEU A 306 29.38 -38.13 -12.32
CA LEU A 306 28.17 -38.23 -11.49
C LEU A 306 28.40 -37.72 -10.06
N LYS A 307 29.58 -37.97 -9.49
CA LYS A 307 29.99 -37.40 -8.19
C LYS A 307 29.98 -35.87 -8.22
N SER A 308 30.51 -35.27 -9.29
CA SER A 308 30.53 -33.82 -9.49
C SER A 308 29.11 -33.25 -9.65
N GLU A 309 28.24 -33.92 -10.41
CA GLU A 309 26.83 -33.51 -10.57
C GLU A 309 26.07 -33.53 -9.25
N LEU A 310 26.21 -34.61 -8.45
CA LEU A 310 25.60 -34.68 -7.11
C LEU A 310 26.14 -33.60 -6.16
N ALA A 311 27.46 -33.36 -6.16
CA ALA A 311 28.07 -32.32 -5.34
C ALA A 311 27.56 -30.92 -5.72
N ARG A 312 27.41 -30.65 -7.02
CA ARG A 312 26.87 -29.38 -7.52
C ARG A 312 25.39 -29.17 -7.11
N LEU A 313 24.57 -30.22 -7.18
CA LEU A 313 23.18 -30.16 -6.73
C LEU A 313 23.07 -29.97 -5.21
N ALA A 314 23.87 -30.69 -4.43
CA ALA A 314 23.94 -30.54 -2.98
C ALA A 314 24.39 -29.11 -2.58
N GLN A 315 25.36 -28.55 -3.29
CA GLN A 315 25.80 -27.17 -3.09
C GLN A 315 24.66 -26.18 -3.39
N ARG A 316 23.97 -26.30 -4.53
CA ARG A 316 22.81 -25.45 -4.86
C ARG A 316 21.73 -25.55 -3.79
N GLN A 317 21.42 -26.76 -3.32
CA GLN A 317 20.44 -26.97 -2.25
C GLN A 317 20.86 -26.27 -0.94
N THR A 318 22.14 -26.28 -0.62
CA THR A 318 22.70 -25.59 0.56
C THR A 318 22.61 -24.06 0.41
N GLU A 319 22.91 -23.53 -0.79
CA GLU A 319 22.76 -22.11 -1.09
C GLU A 319 21.30 -21.64 -0.95
N LEU A 320 20.33 -22.43 -1.42
CA LEU A 320 18.91 -22.13 -1.23
C LEU A 320 18.53 -22.11 0.26
N ALA A 321 19.04 -23.05 1.08
CA ALA A 321 18.78 -23.06 2.51
C ALA A 321 19.28 -21.79 3.21
N HIS A 322 20.47 -21.31 2.85
CA HIS A 322 21.04 -20.07 3.38
C HIS A 322 20.29 -18.82 2.91
N ARG A 323 19.80 -18.80 1.66
CA ARG A 323 18.94 -17.71 1.17
C ARG A 323 17.66 -17.63 2.02
N LEU A 324 16.98 -18.76 2.24
CA LEU A 324 15.78 -18.78 3.09
C LEU A 324 16.06 -18.27 4.50
N GLU A 325 17.17 -18.70 5.10
CA GLU A 325 17.56 -18.26 6.45
C GLU A 325 17.80 -16.74 6.52
N SER A 326 18.46 -16.18 5.50
CA SER A 326 18.65 -14.73 5.37
C SER A 326 17.32 -13.97 5.26
N GLU A 327 16.39 -14.46 4.44
CA GLU A 327 15.06 -13.83 4.30
C GLU A 327 14.26 -13.89 5.61
N VAL A 328 14.30 -15.03 6.32
CA VAL A 328 13.65 -15.16 7.64
C VAL A 328 14.23 -14.19 8.67
N VAL A 329 15.55 -13.96 8.67
CA VAL A 329 16.18 -12.97 9.54
C VAL A 329 15.75 -11.54 9.17
N GLN A 330 15.64 -11.22 7.87
CA GLN A 330 15.17 -9.91 7.42
C GLN A 330 13.71 -9.67 7.79
N MET A 331 12.84 -10.68 7.62
CA MET A 331 11.43 -10.62 8.06
C MET A 331 11.31 -10.37 9.56
N GLN A 332 12.11 -11.04 10.38
CA GLN A 332 12.12 -10.81 11.84
C GLN A 332 12.50 -9.38 12.19
N ARG A 333 13.56 -8.83 11.59
CA ARG A 333 14.00 -7.46 11.87
C ARG A 333 12.93 -6.43 11.49
N LEU A 334 12.28 -6.62 10.33
CA LEU A 334 11.19 -5.75 9.93
C LEU A 334 9.99 -5.89 10.87
N SER A 335 9.67 -7.12 11.30
CA SER A 335 8.64 -7.35 12.31
C SER A 335 8.92 -6.58 13.61
N ASP A 336 10.16 -6.58 14.07
CA ASP A 336 10.53 -5.93 15.32
C ASP A 336 10.42 -4.40 15.20
N ASP A 337 10.80 -3.82 14.05
CA ASP A 337 10.60 -2.38 13.76
C ASP A 337 9.10 -2.00 13.70
N LEU A 338 8.29 -2.89 13.11
CA LEU A 338 6.85 -2.67 13.00
C LEU A 338 6.09 -2.88 14.30
N ALA A 339 6.64 -3.58 15.30
CA ALA A 339 5.92 -3.95 16.53
C ALA A 339 5.28 -2.76 17.26
N THR A 340 5.92 -1.58 17.19
CA THR A 340 5.41 -0.35 17.83
C THR A 340 4.49 0.45 16.92
N ARG A 341 4.71 0.40 15.60
CA ARG A 341 4.06 1.27 14.60
C ARG A 341 2.82 0.63 13.99
N ASP A 342 2.87 -0.68 13.76
CA ASP A 342 1.78 -1.47 13.18
C ASP A 342 1.84 -2.91 13.75
N PRO A 343 1.19 -3.14 14.90
CA PRO A 343 1.20 -4.45 15.57
C PRO A 343 0.60 -5.58 14.72
N LEU A 344 -0.39 -5.29 13.88
CA LEU A 344 -1.04 -6.28 13.02
C LEU A 344 -0.11 -6.72 11.88
N ALA A 345 0.63 -5.77 11.30
CA ALA A 345 1.67 -6.04 10.32
C ALA A 345 2.85 -6.82 10.90
N ALA A 346 3.31 -6.42 12.09
CA ALA A 346 4.35 -7.13 12.83
C ALA A 346 3.93 -8.58 13.08
N GLN A 347 2.74 -8.81 13.61
CA GLN A 347 2.23 -10.16 13.90
C GLN A 347 2.20 -11.05 12.65
N SER A 348 1.82 -10.51 11.48
CA SER A 348 1.79 -11.27 10.22
C SER A 348 3.19 -11.76 9.80
N LEU A 349 4.23 -10.92 9.98
CA LEU A 349 5.62 -11.33 9.75
C LEU A 349 6.09 -12.33 10.81
N GLN A 350 5.68 -12.16 12.07
CA GLN A 350 5.99 -13.12 13.12
C GLN A 350 5.40 -14.49 12.81
N ASP A 351 4.18 -14.57 12.29
CA ASP A 351 3.53 -15.82 11.91
C ASP A 351 4.30 -16.49 10.77
N ALA A 352 4.68 -15.75 9.73
CA ALA A 352 5.51 -16.29 8.63
C ALA A 352 6.89 -16.76 9.11
N VAL A 353 7.55 -16.01 10.02
CA VAL A 353 8.82 -16.39 10.62
C VAL A 353 8.67 -17.62 11.52
N ALA A 354 7.59 -17.68 12.32
CA ALA A 354 7.28 -18.80 13.19
C ALA A 354 7.00 -20.06 12.39
N LEU A 355 6.32 -19.94 11.24
CA LEU A 355 6.07 -21.04 10.32
C LEU A 355 7.38 -21.56 9.72
N ALA A 356 8.23 -20.67 9.19
CA ALA A 356 9.54 -21.03 8.64
C ALA A 356 10.44 -21.75 9.67
N ARG A 357 10.46 -21.24 10.91
CA ARG A 357 11.30 -21.77 11.99
C ARG A 357 10.71 -23.03 12.62
N GLY A 358 9.40 -23.05 12.87
CA GLY A 358 8.68 -24.16 13.48
C GLY A 358 8.66 -25.39 12.59
N GLN A 359 8.54 -25.20 11.27
CA GLN A 359 8.68 -26.28 10.29
C GLN A 359 10.14 -26.61 9.97
N THR A 360 11.11 -25.83 10.48
CA THR A 360 12.56 -26.01 10.25
C THR A 360 12.93 -26.11 8.76
N VAL A 361 12.30 -25.31 7.91
CA VAL A 361 12.39 -25.44 6.44
C VAL A 361 13.85 -25.40 5.96
N SER A 362 14.65 -24.43 6.42
CA SER A 362 16.08 -24.37 6.11
C SER A 362 16.86 -25.62 6.58
N GLY A 363 16.50 -26.20 7.73
CA GLY A 363 17.09 -27.43 8.24
C GLY A 363 16.76 -28.65 7.36
N LYS A 364 15.50 -28.77 6.93
CA LYS A 364 15.04 -29.77 5.97
C LYS A 364 15.80 -29.65 4.64
N MET A 365 16.03 -28.42 4.16
CA MET A 365 16.81 -28.16 2.95
C MET A 365 18.28 -28.58 3.09
N GLN A 366 18.93 -28.29 4.23
CA GLN A 366 20.30 -28.76 4.51
C GLN A 366 20.38 -30.29 4.61
N GLN A 367 19.34 -30.94 5.15
CA GLN A 367 19.27 -32.40 5.20
C GLN A 367 19.12 -32.99 3.79
N ALA A 368 18.27 -32.41 2.94
CA ALA A 368 18.16 -32.79 1.53
C ALA A 368 19.50 -32.66 0.80
N ALA A 369 20.25 -31.58 1.04
CA ALA A 369 21.60 -31.41 0.46
C ALA A 369 22.54 -32.58 0.81
N ARG A 370 22.58 -33.00 2.08
CA ARG A 370 23.37 -34.16 2.54
C ARG A 370 22.88 -35.48 1.94
N GLN A 371 21.57 -35.63 1.75
CA GLN A 371 20.98 -36.80 1.10
C GLN A 371 21.35 -36.86 -0.38
N ILE A 372 21.37 -35.74 -1.09
CA ILE A 372 21.85 -35.65 -2.48
C ILE A 372 23.33 -36.03 -2.54
N GLU A 373 24.17 -35.42 -1.70
CA GLU A 373 25.61 -35.69 -1.66
C GLU A 373 25.93 -37.17 -1.38
N SER A 374 25.15 -37.80 -0.49
CA SER A 374 25.29 -39.22 -0.14
C SER A 374 24.57 -40.19 -1.09
N ASN A 375 24.11 -39.72 -2.26
CA ASN A 375 23.35 -40.49 -3.25
C ASN A 375 22.08 -41.18 -2.69
N ARG A 376 21.42 -40.56 -1.71
CA ARG A 376 20.14 -40.99 -1.14
C ARG A 376 18.98 -40.23 -1.76
N LEU A 377 18.94 -40.21 -3.09
CA LEU A 377 18.02 -39.37 -3.87
C LEU A 377 16.53 -39.70 -3.63
N GLY A 378 16.19 -40.97 -3.34
CA GLY A 378 14.81 -41.34 -2.98
C GLY A 378 14.34 -40.75 -1.66
N GLN A 379 15.22 -40.60 -0.66
CA GLN A 379 14.91 -39.91 0.60
C GLN A 379 14.85 -38.40 0.38
N SER A 380 15.73 -37.86 -0.46
CA SER A 380 15.71 -36.45 -0.85
C SER A 380 14.40 -36.06 -1.53
N ALA A 381 13.83 -36.94 -2.38
CA ALA A 381 12.57 -36.67 -3.07
C ALA A 381 11.40 -36.41 -2.10
N LEU A 382 11.26 -37.26 -1.07
CA LEU A 382 10.25 -37.07 0.00
C LEU A 382 10.48 -35.76 0.77
N GLN A 383 11.75 -35.44 1.03
CA GLN A 383 12.12 -34.21 1.71
C GLN A 383 11.77 -32.97 0.87
N HIS A 384 11.97 -33.02 -0.46
CA HIS A 384 11.61 -31.94 -1.38
C HIS A 384 10.10 -31.69 -1.44
N GLU A 385 9.26 -32.73 -1.38
CA GLU A 385 7.80 -32.56 -1.32
C GLU A 385 7.36 -31.82 -0.06
N THR A 386 7.98 -32.15 1.08
CA THR A 386 7.71 -31.46 2.34
C THR A 386 8.18 -30.01 2.29
N ILE A 387 9.37 -29.75 1.73
CA ILE A 387 9.90 -28.40 1.57
C ILE A 387 9.01 -27.55 0.65
N ASP A 388 8.52 -28.10 -0.47
CA ASP A 388 7.63 -27.34 -1.38
C ASP A 388 6.30 -26.99 -0.68
N ALA A 389 5.72 -27.93 0.07
CA ALA A 389 4.49 -27.68 0.85
C ALA A 389 4.69 -26.58 1.91
N ASP A 390 5.78 -26.66 2.69
CA ASP A 390 6.13 -25.65 3.70
C ASP A 390 6.33 -24.25 3.05
N LEU A 391 6.97 -24.19 1.86
CA LEU A 391 7.17 -22.93 1.12
C LEU A 391 5.87 -22.37 0.55
N VAL A 392 4.93 -23.22 0.14
CA VAL A 392 3.58 -22.81 -0.29
C VAL A 392 2.83 -22.21 0.89
N GLU A 393 2.85 -22.84 2.06
CA GLU A 393 2.17 -22.33 3.25
C GLU A 393 2.76 -20.98 3.71
N LEU A 394 4.07 -20.82 3.59
CA LEU A 394 4.75 -19.56 3.86
C LEU A 394 4.37 -18.47 2.85
N LEU A 395 4.23 -18.81 1.57
CA LEU A 395 3.73 -17.90 0.54
C LEU A 395 2.29 -17.50 0.79
N ASP A 396 1.43 -18.44 1.16
CA ASP A 396 0.03 -18.18 1.48
C ASP A 396 -0.08 -17.25 2.69
N THR A 397 0.77 -17.42 3.70
CA THR A 397 0.82 -16.51 4.86
C THR A 397 1.27 -15.10 4.46
N LEU A 398 2.23 -14.98 3.53
CA LEU A 398 2.73 -13.68 3.05
C LEU A 398 1.77 -12.99 2.07
N THR A 399 0.98 -13.75 1.32
CA THR A 399 0.09 -13.24 0.25
C THR A 399 -1.38 -13.12 0.67
N GLY A 400 -1.89 -14.01 1.52
CA GLY A 400 -3.25 -14.00 2.09
C GLY A 400 -3.47 -13.00 3.23
N ARG A 401 -2.59 -11.99 3.33
CA ARG A 401 -2.52 -11.07 4.47
C ARG A 401 -3.78 -10.23 4.65
N ARG A 402 -4.41 -9.75 3.58
CA ARG A 402 -5.57 -8.82 3.70
C ARG A 402 -6.79 -9.51 4.31
N GLU A 403 -7.13 -10.71 3.83
CA GLU A 403 -8.20 -11.54 4.38
C GLU A 403 -7.95 -11.89 5.85
N HIS A 404 -6.74 -12.39 6.18
CA HIS A 404 -6.39 -12.73 7.56
C HIS A 404 -6.30 -11.52 8.50
N GLN A 405 -5.90 -10.34 8.00
CA GLN A 405 -5.92 -9.11 8.78
C GLN A 405 -7.34 -8.59 9.00
N LEU A 406 -8.22 -8.70 8.01
CA LEU A 406 -9.63 -8.33 8.12
C LEU A 406 -10.37 -9.28 9.08
N ASP A 407 -10.16 -10.59 8.96
CA ASP A 407 -10.67 -11.61 9.89
C ASP A 407 -10.26 -11.30 11.33
N ARG A 408 -8.97 -11.06 11.57
CA ARG A 408 -8.45 -10.80 12.92
C ARG A 408 -8.90 -9.45 13.46
N LYS A 409 -8.93 -8.40 12.63
CA LYS A 409 -9.44 -7.08 13.02
C LYS A 409 -10.91 -7.19 13.41
N LEU A 410 -11.70 -7.93 12.62
CA LEU A 410 -13.11 -8.20 12.89
C LEU A 410 -13.29 -8.92 14.23
N GLU A 411 -12.50 -9.96 14.51
CA GLU A 411 -12.58 -10.70 15.78
C GLU A 411 -12.19 -9.81 16.97
N GLN A 412 -11.14 -9.00 16.85
CA GLN A 412 -10.74 -8.05 17.89
C GLN A 412 -11.78 -6.93 18.12
N LEU A 413 -12.48 -6.48 17.08
CA LEU A 413 -13.58 -5.53 17.20
C LEU A 413 -14.81 -6.16 17.87
N LYS A 414 -15.14 -7.42 17.55
CA LYS A 414 -16.22 -8.18 18.21
C LYS A 414 -15.94 -8.39 19.70
N ASP A 415 -14.71 -8.77 20.04
CA ASP A 415 -14.28 -8.90 21.44
C ASP A 415 -14.45 -7.58 22.19
N ALA A 416 -14.02 -6.48 21.59
CA ALA A 416 -14.16 -5.15 22.19
C ALA A 416 -15.64 -4.74 22.31
N ALA A 417 -16.50 -5.10 21.35
CA ALA A 417 -17.94 -4.82 21.40
C ALA A 417 -18.58 -5.48 22.63
N GLU A 418 -18.25 -6.75 22.85
CA GLU A 418 -18.78 -7.49 23.99
C GLU A 418 -18.26 -6.93 25.32
N GLN A 419 -17.00 -6.50 25.37
CA GLN A 419 -16.45 -5.83 26.55
C GLN A 419 -17.14 -4.48 26.85
N VAL A 420 -17.41 -3.66 25.83
CA VAL A 420 -18.14 -2.38 26.01
C VAL A 420 -19.58 -2.63 26.48
N LYS A 421 -20.24 -3.64 25.96
CA LYS A 421 -21.58 -4.04 26.40
C LYS A 421 -21.61 -4.51 27.86
N GLN A 422 -20.58 -5.25 28.29
CA GLN A 422 -20.41 -5.64 29.69
C GLN A 422 -20.15 -4.42 30.59
N LEU A 423 -19.33 -3.47 30.14
CA LEU A 423 -19.09 -2.21 30.84
C LEU A 423 -20.39 -1.40 31.00
N ARG A 424 -21.20 -1.27 29.95
CA ARG A 424 -22.49 -0.57 30.03
C ARG A 424 -23.42 -1.20 31.07
N SER A 425 -23.51 -2.52 31.06
CA SER A 425 -24.36 -3.27 32.02
C SER A 425 -23.88 -3.06 33.46
N ARG A 426 -22.56 -3.11 33.71
CA ARG A 426 -21.97 -2.80 35.02
C ARG A 426 -22.19 -1.36 35.45
N ALA A 427 -22.11 -0.39 34.52
CA ALA A 427 -22.35 1.02 34.83
C ALA A 427 -23.78 1.24 35.32
N GLU A 428 -24.77 0.62 34.66
CA GLU A 428 -26.18 0.68 35.04
C GLU A 428 -26.44 0.03 36.41
N GLU A 429 -25.83 -1.13 36.68
CA GLU A 429 -25.89 -1.79 37.99
C GLU A 429 -25.30 -0.89 39.10
N LEU A 430 -24.14 -0.28 38.85
CA LEU A 430 -23.48 0.62 39.80
C LEU A 430 -24.27 1.91 40.02
N ARG A 431 -24.96 2.44 39.00
CA ARG A 431 -25.88 3.58 39.15
C ARG A 431 -27.05 3.21 40.05
N ARG A 432 -27.73 2.10 39.76
CA ARG A 432 -28.87 1.62 40.56
C ARG A 432 -28.47 1.37 42.02
N ALA A 433 -27.34 0.71 42.25
CA ALA A 433 -26.82 0.50 43.61
C ALA A 433 -26.48 1.81 44.33
N ALA A 434 -25.98 2.81 43.61
CA ALA A 434 -25.71 4.14 44.18
C ALA A 434 -27.00 4.90 44.52
N ASP A 435 -28.06 4.72 43.73
CA ASP A 435 -29.38 5.29 44.01
C ASP A 435 -30.04 4.62 45.23
N GLU A 436 -29.97 3.29 45.33
CA GLU A 436 -30.44 2.54 46.51
C GLU A 436 -29.65 2.92 47.77
N ALA A 437 -28.34 3.13 47.64
CA ALA A 437 -27.51 3.58 48.75
C ALA A 437 -27.89 4.99 49.24
N ASP A 438 -28.41 5.86 48.37
CA ASP A 438 -28.89 7.20 48.75
C ASP A 438 -30.16 7.17 49.59
N ASP A 439 -30.99 6.14 49.42
CA ASP A 439 -32.25 5.95 50.13
C ASP A 439 -32.07 5.27 51.51
N LEU A 440 -30.85 4.87 51.87
CA LEU A 440 -30.53 4.29 53.18
C LEU A 440 -30.67 5.33 54.31
N ALA A 441 -31.48 4.99 55.32
CA ALA A 441 -31.72 5.83 56.50
C ALA A 441 -30.53 5.93 57.48
N ASP A 442 -29.63 4.93 57.49
CA ASP A 442 -28.43 4.92 58.32
C ASP A 442 -27.24 5.52 57.56
N GLU A 443 -26.76 6.66 58.05
CA GLU A 443 -25.65 7.43 57.48
C GLU A 443 -24.32 6.64 57.45
N ASN A 444 -24.07 5.78 58.45
CA ASN A 444 -22.87 4.94 58.48
C ASN A 444 -22.95 3.79 57.48
N ALA A 445 -24.14 3.20 57.30
CA ALA A 445 -24.38 2.16 56.31
C ALA A 445 -24.25 2.75 54.89
N ARG A 446 -24.88 3.90 54.63
CA ARG A 446 -24.79 4.64 53.36
C ARG A 446 -23.34 4.96 52.98
N LYS A 447 -22.55 5.50 53.92
CA LYS A 447 -21.16 5.86 53.66
C LYS A 447 -20.28 4.65 53.31
N ARG A 448 -20.50 3.50 53.94
CA ARG A 448 -19.77 2.26 53.63
C ARG A 448 -20.12 1.72 52.25
N GLU A 449 -21.40 1.75 51.90
CA GLU A 449 -21.88 1.26 50.61
C GLU A 449 -21.37 2.13 49.45
N LEU A 450 -21.46 3.46 49.59
CA LEU A 450 -20.92 4.40 48.61
C LEU A 450 -19.39 4.26 48.45
N GLN A 451 -18.65 3.99 49.53
CA GLN A 451 -17.21 3.70 49.44
C GLN A 451 -16.90 2.39 48.71
N ARG A 452 -17.73 1.36 48.85
CA ARG A 452 -17.60 0.10 48.09
C ARG A 452 -17.82 0.37 46.60
N LEU A 453 -18.91 1.06 46.26
CA LEU A 453 -19.27 1.41 44.89
C LEU A 453 -18.24 2.33 44.23
N ALA A 454 -17.61 3.24 44.97
CA ALA A 454 -16.53 4.09 44.46
C ALA A 454 -15.32 3.28 43.97
N ARG A 455 -14.93 2.23 44.72
CA ARG A 455 -13.82 1.33 44.30
C ARG A 455 -14.16 0.52 43.06
N GLU A 456 -15.41 0.06 42.95
CA GLU A 456 -15.89 -0.67 41.78
C GLU A 456 -15.93 0.22 40.53
N ARG A 457 -16.28 1.50 40.69
CA ARG A 457 -16.21 2.50 39.62
C ARG A 457 -14.78 2.80 39.18
N GLU A 458 -13.84 2.92 40.11
CA GLU A 458 -12.43 3.15 39.78
C GLU A 458 -11.86 1.99 38.93
N GLN A 459 -12.17 0.73 39.30
CA GLN A 459 -11.79 -0.43 38.50
C GLN A 459 -12.44 -0.42 37.11
N GLN A 460 -13.71 -0.04 37.02
CA GLN A 460 -14.41 0.06 35.75
C GLN A 460 -13.81 1.16 34.85
N GLN A 461 -13.39 2.28 35.42
CA GLN A 461 -12.74 3.37 34.70
C GLN A 461 -11.39 2.89 34.09
N GLU A 462 -10.58 2.15 34.85
CA GLU A 462 -9.33 1.57 34.32
C GLU A 462 -9.58 0.59 33.16
N GLU A 463 -10.66 -0.18 33.21
CA GLU A 463 -11.08 -1.06 32.12
C GLU A 463 -11.50 -0.25 30.88
N ILE A 464 -12.28 0.82 31.05
CA ILE A 464 -12.69 1.73 29.97
C ILE A 464 -11.46 2.34 29.28
N ASP A 465 -10.50 2.88 30.04
CA ASP A 465 -9.28 3.48 29.49
C ASP A 465 -8.41 2.46 28.74
N ARG A 466 -8.39 1.21 29.21
CA ARG A 466 -7.66 0.13 28.52
C ARG A 466 -8.31 -0.20 27.18
N ILE A 467 -9.63 -0.30 27.14
CA ILE A 467 -10.38 -0.61 25.92
C ILE A 467 -10.32 0.55 24.93
N ALA A 468 -10.43 1.81 25.39
CA ALA A 468 -10.29 2.99 24.55
C ALA A 468 -8.95 2.99 23.78
N ARG A 469 -7.83 2.76 24.48
CA ARG A 469 -6.50 2.63 23.85
C ARG A 469 -6.36 1.44 22.90
N ARG A 470 -7.10 0.35 23.14
CA ARG A 470 -7.15 -0.79 22.22
C ARG A 470 -7.92 -0.40 20.96
N LEU A 471 -9.06 0.27 21.11
CA LEU A 471 -9.89 0.75 20.01
C LEU A 471 -9.16 1.77 19.11
N GLU A 472 -8.39 2.70 19.68
CA GLU A 472 -7.52 3.60 18.90
C GLU A 472 -6.56 2.84 17.98
N ARG A 473 -5.93 1.77 18.50
CA ARG A 473 -5.02 0.91 17.71
C ARG A 473 -5.74 0.11 16.64
N LEU A 474 -7.03 -0.17 16.82
CA LEU A 474 -7.88 -0.83 15.83
C LEU A 474 -8.51 0.16 14.84
N GLU A 475 -8.12 1.44 14.90
CA GLU A 475 -8.68 2.54 14.10
C GLU A 475 -10.18 2.76 14.37
N ALA A 476 -10.65 2.36 15.55
CA ALA A 476 -12.01 2.55 16.05
C ALA A 476 -12.16 3.90 16.76
N ASN A 477 -11.66 4.97 16.13
CA ASN A 477 -11.42 6.26 16.78
C ASN A 477 -12.68 6.89 17.38
N ARG A 478 -13.83 6.79 16.71
CA ARG A 478 -15.09 7.33 17.23
C ARG A 478 -15.55 6.61 18.49
N ALA A 479 -15.47 5.28 18.50
CA ALA A 479 -15.84 4.51 19.67
C ALA A 479 -14.84 4.70 20.82
N ALA A 480 -13.55 4.84 20.51
CA ALA A 480 -12.54 5.19 21.50
C ALA A 480 -12.80 6.56 22.15
N GLU A 481 -13.15 7.57 21.34
CA GLU A 481 -13.50 8.91 21.83
C GLU A 481 -14.71 8.87 22.78
N GLN A 482 -15.77 8.12 22.41
CA GLN A 482 -16.93 7.93 23.28
C GLN A 482 -16.56 7.22 24.59
N LEU A 483 -15.68 6.22 24.57
CA LEU A 483 -15.19 5.59 25.79
C LEU A 483 -14.38 6.56 26.68
N SER A 484 -13.54 7.41 26.09
CA SER A 484 -12.80 8.42 26.85
C SER A 484 -13.73 9.46 27.49
N GLN A 485 -14.81 9.85 26.80
CA GLN A 485 -15.84 10.73 27.36
C GLN A 485 -16.59 10.03 28.51
N ALA A 486 -16.93 8.74 28.36
CA ALA A 486 -17.54 7.95 29.43
C ALA A 486 -16.65 7.84 30.68
N ALA A 487 -15.34 7.63 30.51
CA ALA A 487 -14.38 7.61 31.62
C ALA A 487 -14.31 8.96 32.36
N ALA A 488 -14.33 10.08 31.62
CA ALA A 488 -14.32 11.42 32.21
C ALA A 488 -15.58 11.69 33.06
N HIS A 489 -16.75 11.31 32.55
CA HIS A 489 -18.02 11.43 33.28
C HIS A 489 -18.09 10.49 34.49
N GLN A 490 -17.54 9.26 34.41
CA GLN A 490 -17.41 8.39 35.59
C GLN A 490 -16.52 9.00 36.68
N ALA A 491 -15.39 9.60 36.31
CA ALA A 491 -14.52 10.28 37.26
C ALA A 491 -15.23 11.49 37.91
N ALA A 492 -16.01 12.25 37.14
CA ALA A 492 -16.83 13.33 37.66
C ALA A 492 -17.91 12.82 38.63
N ALA A 493 -18.58 11.71 38.30
CA ALA A 493 -19.55 11.05 39.18
C ALA A 493 -18.92 10.55 40.49
N GLY A 494 -17.67 10.11 40.46
CA GLY A 494 -16.89 9.74 41.66
C GLY A 494 -16.64 10.94 42.57
N ARG A 495 -16.17 12.06 42.02
CA ARG A 495 -15.96 13.31 42.79
C ARG A 495 -17.24 13.84 43.41
N ALA A 496 -18.34 13.83 42.66
CA ALA A 496 -19.66 14.22 43.18
C ALA A 496 -20.12 13.31 44.34
N ALA A 497 -19.71 12.03 44.35
CA ALA A 497 -19.96 11.14 45.47
C ALA A 497 -19.17 11.54 46.73
N GLU A 498 -17.91 11.95 46.58
CA GLU A 498 -17.07 12.43 47.68
C GLU A 498 -17.58 13.75 48.27
N GLU A 499 -18.12 14.61 47.41
CA GLU A 499 -18.73 15.90 47.78
C GLU A 499 -20.16 15.77 48.33
N ASN A 500 -20.70 14.55 48.42
CA ASN A 500 -22.05 14.27 48.89
C ASN A 500 -23.15 14.96 48.07
N ASP A 501 -22.94 15.15 46.75
CA ASP A 501 -23.93 15.67 45.82
C ASP A 501 -24.58 14.54 44.99
N PRO A 502 -25.74 14.01 45.42
CA PRO A 502 -26.42 12.93 44.69
C PRO A 502 -26.98 13.38 43.34
N ALA A 503 -27.34 14.66 43.18
CA ALA A 503 -27.90 15.16 41.93
C ALA A 503 -26.83 15.28 40.85
N ALA A 504 -25.64 15.79 41.19
CA ALA A 504 -24.50 15.83 40.28
C ALA A 504 -24.02 14.41 39.94
N ARG A 505 -23.89 13.52 40.94
CA ARG A 505 -23.49 12.13 40.70
C ARG A 505 -24.43 11.39 39.75
N ARG A 506 -25.76 11.56 39.90
CA ARG A 506 -26.75 10.94 38.98
C ARG A 506 -26.57 11.45 37.55
N ARG A 507 -26.51 12.76 37.36
CA ARG A 507 -26.31 13.37 36.03
C ARG A 507 -25.04 12.89 35.34
N GLU A 508 -23.92 12.87 36.05
CA GLU A 508 -22.64 12.41 35.49
C GLU A 508 -22.67 10.89 35.20
N SER A 509 -23.38 10.10 36.02
CA SER A 509 -23.55 8.67 35.76
C SER A 509 -24.42 8.43 34.51
N ASP A 510 -25.47 9.22 34.32
CA ASP A 510 -26.34 9.14 33.13
C ASP A 510 -25.58 9.50 31.85
N LEU A 511 -24.77 10.57 31.88
CA LEU A 511 -23.92 10.95 30.74
C LEU A 511 -22.88 9.88 30.41
N ALA A 512 -22.26 9.26 31.43
CA ALA A 512 -21.34 8.16 31.21
C ALA A 512 -22.03 6.97 30.52
N GLU A 513 -23.25 6.62 30.94
CA GLU A 513 -24.05 5.57 30.30
C GLU A 513 -24.42 5.91 28.85
N GLU A 514 -24.78 7.15 28.56
CA GLU A 514 -25.06 7.63 27.19
C GLU A 514 -23.83 7.48 26.28
N HIS A 515 -22.65 7.88 26.75
CA HIS A 515 -21.41 7.72 25.99
C HIS A 515 -21.02 6.25 25.80
N LEU A 516 -21.22 5.38 26.80
CA LEU A 516 -21.03 3.93 26.63
C LEU A 516 -22.00 3.34 25.60
N ALA A 517 -23.26 3.82 25.55
CA ALA A 517 -24.24 3.38 24.57
C ALA A 517 -23.90 3.83 23.14
N GLU A 518 -23.43 5.07 22.96
CA GLU A 518 -23.00 5.54 21.64
C GLU A 518 -21.69 4.86 21.21
N ALA A 519 -20.77 4.56 22.13
CA ALA A 519 -19.59 3.74 21.86
C ALA A 519 -19.96 2.35 21.34
N GLU A 520 -20.91 1.67 21.98
CA GLU A 520 -21.41 0.35 21.54
C GLU A 520 -22.01 0.39 20.14
N LYS A 521 -22.79 1.43 19.83
CA LYS A 521 -23.41 1.62 18.52
C LYS A 521 -22.39 1.95 17.43
N GLU A 522 -21.41 2.80 17.70
CA GLU A 522 -20.31 3.06 16.78
C GLU A 522 -19.47 1.80 16.54
N LEU A 523 -19.24 0.99 17.58
CA LEU A 523 -18.53 -0.28 17.42
C LEU A 523 -19.32 -1.29 16.59
N ALA A 524 -20.63 -1.39 16.80
CA ALA A 524 -21.49 -2.26 16.01
C ALA A 524 -21.46 -1.89 14.51
N ARG A 525 -21.47 -0.59 14.20
CA ARG A 525 -21.30 -0.10 12.81
C ARG A 525 -19.94 -0.49 12.24
N GLN A 526 -18.86 -0.35 13.01
CA GLN A 526 -17.53 -0.74 12.56
C GLN A 526 -17.37 -2.26 12.38
N VAL A 527 -17.95 -3.07 13.26
CA VAL A 527 -17.99 -4.52 13.10
C VAL A 527 -18.72 -4.87 11.80
N GLN A 528 -19.89 -4.29 11.55
CA GLN A 528 -20.64 -4.54 10.31
C GLN A 528 -19.86 -4.13 9.06
N GLN A 529 -19.16 -2.99 9.09
CA GLN A 529 -18.29 -2.57 7.98
C GLN A 529 -17.15 -3.57 7.77
N ALA A 530 -16.48 -3.99 8.83
CA ALA A 530 -15.38 -4.95 8.75
C ALA A 530 -15.85 -6.34 8.25
N GLU A 531 -17.07 -6.77 8.58
CA GLU A 531 -17.69 -7.98 8.02
C GLU A 531 -17.92 -7.85 6.51
N GLN A 532 -18.41 -6.70 6.05
CA GLN A 532 -18.62 -6.44 4.63
C GLN A 532 -17.28 -6.42 3.88
N ASP A 533 -16.29 -5.70 4.39
CA ASP A 533 -14.95 -5.62 3.79
C ASP A 533 -14.31 -7.02 3.67
N LEU A 534 -14.48 -7.87 4.69
CA LEU A 534 -14.00 -9.25 4.66
C LEU A 534 -14.74 -10.12 3.63
N LEU A 535 -16.07 -10.03 3.59
CA LEU A 535 -16.89 -10.79 2.64
C LEU A 535 -16.56 -10.40 1.20
N ASP A 536 -16.38 -9.11 0.93
CA ASP A 536 -15.99 -8.60 -0.39
C ASP A 536 -14.61 -9.14 -0.80
N GLU A 537 -13.64 -9.20 0.13
CA GLU A 537 -12.33 -9.79 -0.13
C GLU A 537 -12.41 -11.30 -0.39
N GLN A 538 -13.22 -12.04 0.37
CA GLN A 538 -13.44 -13.47 0.18
C GLN A 538 -14.12 -13.78 -1.16
N LEU A 539 -15.10 -12.97 -1.56
CA LEU A 539 -15.78 -13.07 -2.85
C LEU A 539 -14.81 -12.80 -4.01
N ALA A 540 -13.99 -11.74 -3.90
CA ALA A 540 -12.96 -11.45 -4.90
C ALA A 540 -11.98 -12.62 -5.06
N ARG A 541 -11.57 -13.27 -3.97
CA ARG A 541 -10.69 -14.46 -4.02
C ARG A 541 -11.38 -15.69 -4.62
N LEU A 542 -12.67 -15.89 -4.34
CA LEU A 542 -13.46 -16.97 -4.93
C LEU A 542 -13.62 -16.80 -6.44
N GLU A 543 -13.90 -15.57 -6.89
CA GLU A 543 -13.94 -15.23 -8.31
C GLU A 543 -12.59 -15.53 -8.98
N GLN A 544 -11.47 -15.11 -8.37
CA GLN A 544 -10.13 -15.40 -8.87
C GLN A 544 -9.82 -16.91 -8.97
N ARG A 545 -10.22 -17.69 -7.96
CA ARG A 545 -10.03 -19.15 -7.98
C ARG A 545 -10.87 -19.82 -9.07
N LEU A 546 -12.10 -19.35 -9.27
CA LEU A 546 -13.00 -19.86 -10.32
C LEU A 546 -12.46 -19.51 -11.70
N GLU A 547 -11.99 -18.29 -11.92
CA GLU A 547 -11.37 -17.88 -13.20
C GLU A 547 -10.10 -18.68 -13.50
N GLY A 548 -9.21 -18.87 -12.51
CA GLY A 548 -8.02 -19.70 -12.65
C GLY A 548 -8.34 -21.17 -12.97
N MET A 549 -9.37 -21.74 -12.33
CA MET A 549 -9.85 -23.10 -12.65
C MET A 549 -10.43 -23.19 -14.07
N VAL A 550 -11.18 -22.18 -14.51
CA VAL A 550 -11.74 -22.12 -15.87
C VAL A 550 -10.63 -22.00 -16.91
N GLU A 551 -9.58 -21.22 -16.66
CA GLU A 551 -8.42 -21.15 -17.54
C GLU A 551 -7.64 -22.47 -17.60
N GLN A 552 -7.40 -23.12 -16.45
CA GLN A 552 -6.76 -24.43 -16.40
C GLN A 552 -7.57 -25.49 -17.16
N GLN A 553 -8.89 -25.53 -16.97
CA GLN A 553 -9.77 -26.44 -17.72
C GLN A 553 -9.75 -26.15 -19.22
N ARG A 554 -9.74 -24.89 -19.64
CA ARG A 554 -9.61 -24.51 -21.05
C ARG A 554 -8.26 -24.91 -21.64
N ASN A 555 -7.17 -24.77 -20.88
CA ASN A 555 -5.85 -25.17 -21.33
C ASN A 555 -5.72 -26.70 -21.41
N LEU A 556 -6.23 -27.44 -20.43
CA LEU A 556 -6.33 -28.91 -20.47
C LEU A 556 -7.17 -29.39 -21.66
N LEU A 557 -8.34 -28.78 -21.90
CA LEU A 557 -9.17 -29.08 -23.07
C LEU A 557 -8.41 -28.88 -24.39
N ARG A 558 -7.73 -27.74 -24.55
CA ARG A 558 -6.91 -27.47 -25.75
C ARG A 558 -5.72 -28.43 -25.89
N GLU A 559 -5.13 -28.86 -24.79
CA GLU A 559 -4.02 -29.82 -24.80
C GLU A 559 -4.50 -31.23 -25.15
N THR A 560 -5.70 -31.60 -24.70
CA THR A 560 -6.36 -32.87 -25.06
C THR A 560 -6.76 -32.86 -26.54
N GLU A 561 -7.35 -31.76 -27.05
CA GLU A 561 -7.66 -31.57 -28.48
C GLU A 561 -6.42 -31.54 -29.38
N ARG A 562 -5.21 -31.33 -28.83
CA ARG A 562 -3.95 -31.37 -29.57
C ARG A 562 -3.28 -32.74 -29.57
N LEU A 563 -3.72 -33.63 -28.67
CA LEU A 563 -3.21 -35.00 -28.51
C LEU A 563 -4.08 -36.03 -29.23
N ASP A 564 -5.35 -35.70 -29.49
CA ASP A 564 -6.22 -36.37 -30.48
C ASP A 564 -5.94 -35.86 -31.91
#